data_AF-A0A940P5B1-F1
#
_entry.id   AF-A0A940P5B1-F1
#
_cell.length_a   1.000
_cell.length_b   1.000
_cell.length_c   1.000
_cell.angle_alpha   90.00
_cell.angle_beta   90.00
_cell.angle_gamma   90.00
#
_symmetry.space_group_name_H-M   'P 1'
#
loop_
_entity.id
_entity.type
_entity.pdbx_description
1 polymer ?
#
loop_
_entity_poly.entity_id
_entity_poly.type
_entity_poly.pdbx_seq_one_letter_code
_entity_poly.pdbx_strand_id
1 'polypeptide(L)'
;MQRELRRYENRLVVIGSGMIGIGLWSLVKVILSLFMDERVANSIKESADDMISEALILAVLLIIVVLVVGWHLAIGLSARSEGYGKRSSWAYLVSIALLIAFYIFSMKAEIDEFDTVSEDPIEMVISLLIDGSVCVTLAELFHAAIRVKLYRRKLRKMEAA
;
A
#
# COMPACT_ATOMS: atom_id res chain seq x y z
N MET A 1 13.97 18.94 -21.12
CA MET A 1 13.64 17.50 -21.02
C MET A 1 14.44 16.78 -19.93
N GLN A 2 15.77 16.83 -19.92
CA GLN A 2 16.59 16.18 -18.88
C GLN A 2 16.29 16.70 -17.45
N ARG A 3 16.08 18.01 -17.27
CA ARG A 3 15.67 18.59 -15.98
C ARG A 3 14.34 18.02 -15.46
N GLU A 4 13.36 17.84 -16.35
CA GLU A 4 12.05 17.29 -15.98
C GLU A 4 12.15 15.82 -15.59
N LEU A 5 12.93 15.03 -16.33
CA LEU A 5 13.18 13.62 -16.01
C LEU A 5 13.76 13.47 -14.60
N ARG A 6 14.82 14.22 -14.29
CA ARG A 6 15.43 14.21 -12.95
C ARG A 6 14.45 14.59 -11.84
N ARG A 7 13.55 15.54 -12.10
CA ARG A 7 12.50 15.92 -11.14
C ARG A 7 11.55 14.76 -10.84
N TYR A 8 11.07 14.05 -11.87
CA TYR A 8 10.18 12.90 -11.68
C TYR A 8 10.90 11.70 -11.05
N GLU A 9 12.16 11.48 -11.40
CA GLU A 9 13.02 10.45 -10.79
C GLU A 9 13.20 10.68 -9.29
N ASN A 10 13.54 11.92 -8.89
CA ASN A 10 13.63 12.28 -7.47
C ASN A 10 12.29 12.12 -6.75
N ARG A 11 11.18 12.54 -7.39
CA ARG A 11 9.84 12.35 -6.84
C ARG A 11 9.51 10.86 -6.63
N LEU A 12 9.90 10.00 -7.56
CA LEU A 12 9.71 8.55 -7.46
C LEU A 12 10.48 7.95 -6.26
N VAL A 13 11.70 8.43 -6.01
CA VAL A 13 12.51 8.03 -4.85
C VAL A 13 11.84 8.45 -3.53
N VAL A 14 11.38 9.70 -3.45
CA VAL A 14 10.73 10.24 -2.25
C VAL A 14 9.42 9.49 -1.97
N ILE A 15 8.53 9.39 -2.95
CA ILE A 15 7.24 8.69 -2.78
C ILE A 15 7.45 7.20 -2.54
N GLY A 16 8.40 6.56 -3.24
CA GLY A 16 8.73 5.15 -3.03
C GLY A 16 9.25 4.87 -1.62
N SER A 17 9.99 5.81 -1.02
CA SER A 17 10.43 5.72 0.38
C SER A 17 9.25 5.92 1.35
N GLY A 18 8.32 6.83 1.02
CA GLY A 18 7.06 6.97 1.75
C GLY A 18 6.23 5.69 1.75
N MET A 19 6.17 4.99 0.61
CA MET A 19 5.45 3.72 0.49
C MET A 19 6.05 2.61 1.38
N ILE A 20 7.38 2.58 1.52
CA ILE A 20 8.07 1.68 2.47
C ILE A 20 7.64 2.03 3.90
N GLY A 21 7.60 3.32 4.24
CA GLY A 21 7.14 3.79 5.55
C GLY A 21 5.69 3.40 5.84
N ILE A 22 4.79 3.54 4.86
CA ILE A 22 3.39 3.11 4.98
C ILE A 22 3.29 1.60 5.22
N GLY A 23 4.05 0.78 4.48
CA GLY A 23 4.08 -0.66 4.72
C GLY A 23 4.53 -1.03 6.13
N LEU A 24 5.56 -0.35 6.65
CA LEU A 24 6.00 -0.51 8.05
C LEU A 24 4.95 -0.04 9.05
N TRP A 25 4.24 1.05 8.76
CA TRP A 25 3.16 1.55 9.60
C TRP A 25 2.00 0.57 9.68
N SER A 26 1.62 -0.06 8.57
CA SER A 26 0.60 -1.13 8.57
C SER A 26 1.00 -2.29 9.48
N LEU A 27 2.28 -2.68 9.50
CA LEU A 27 2.79 -3.70 10.42
C LEU A 27 2.64 -3.27 11.89
N VAL A 28 2.98 -2.03 12.21
CA VAL A 28 2.83 -1.48 13.56
C VAL A 28 1.36 -1.49 13.99
N LYS A 29 0.44 -1.04 13.12
CA LYS A 29 -0.99 -1.07 13.39
C LYS A 29 -1.48 -2.48 13.74
N VAL A 30 -1.12 -3.48 12.93
CA VAL A 30 -1.51 -4.88 13.17
C VAL A 30 -1.00 -5.37 14.53
N ILE A 31 0.27 -5.09 14.84
CA ILE A 31 0.85 -5.48 16.14
C ILE A 31 0.05 -4.80 17.27
N LEU A 32 -0.20 -3.49 17.18
CA LEU A 32 -0.98 -2.77 18.18
C LEU A 32 -2.40 -3.34 18.33
N SER A 33 -3.10 -3.61 17.24
CA SER A 33 -4.44 -4.22 17.27
C SER A 33 -4.42 -5.60 17.93
N LEU A 34 -3.41 -6.43 17.66
CA LEU A 34 -3.31 -7.76 18.29
C LEU A 34 -3.02 -7.71 19.80
N PHE A 35 -2.31 -6.68 20.28
CA PHE A 35 -1.93 -6.57 21.70
C PHE A 35 -2.86 -5.67 22.53
N MET A 36 -3.52 -4.68 21.91
CA MET A 36 -4.29 -3.66 22.61
C MET A 36 -5.80 -3.79 22.43
N ASP A 37 -6.27 -4.47 21.39
CA ASP A 37 -7.70 -4.61 21.12
C ASP A 37 -8.25 -5.90 21.73
N GLU A 38 -8.86 -5.77 22.91
CA GLU A 38 -9.54 -6.88 23.57
C GLU A 38 -10.68 -7.46 22.70
N ARG A 39 -11.28 -6.67 21.80
CA ARG A 39 -12.33 -7.16 20.90
C ARG A 39 -11.76 -8.20 19.94
N VAL A 40 -10.62 -7.92 19.32
CA VAL A 40 -9.94 -8.86 18.41
C VAL A 40 -9.56 -10.14 19.15
N ALA A 41 -8.97 -10.01 20.34
CA ALA A 41 -8.60 -11.17 21.15
C ALA A 41 -9.82 -12.02 21.56
N ASN A 42 -10.93 -11.37 21.92
CA ASN A 42 -12.16 -12.05 22.30
C ASN A 42 -12.87 -12.69 21.11
N SER A 43 -12.92 -12.03 19.94
CA SER A 43 -13.49 -12.61 18.72
C SER A 43 -12.72 -13.83 18.23
N ILE A 44 -11.38 -13.83 18.38
CA ILE A 44 -10.56 -15.01 18.06
C ILE A 44 -10.88 -16.16 19.03
N LYS A 45 -10.97 -15.88 20.33
CA LYS A 45 -11.32 -16.90 21.35
C LYS A 45 -12.73 -17.44 21.18
N GLU A 46 -13.69 -16.60 20.80
CA GLU A 46 -15.08 -17.01 20.58
C GLU A 46 -15.24 -17.84 19.30
N SER A 47 -14.41 -17.56 18.28
CA SER A 47 -14.44 -18.30 17.01
C SER A 47 -13.64 -19.61 17.04
N ALA A 48 -12.79 -19.81 18.04
CA ALA A 48 -11.92 -20.97 18.16
C ALA A 48 -12.39 -21.88 19.32
N ASP A 49 -13.11 -22.95 18.98
CA ASP A 49 -13.54 -23.98 19.94
C ASP A 49 -12.35 -24.72 20.59
N ASP A 50 -11.18 -24.70 19.95
CA ASP A 50 -9.96 -25.34 20.43
C ASP A 50 -8.68 -24.50 20.17
N MET A 51 -7.64 -24.78 20.95
CA MET A 51 -6.34 -24.09 20.87
C MET A 51 -5.69 -24.21 19.48
N ILE A 52 -6.01 -25.27 18.73
CA ILE A 52 -5.48 -25.49 17.38
C ILE A 52 -6.10 -24.50 16.39
N SER A 53 -7.41 -24.28 16.47
CA SER A 53 -8.10 -23.30 15.60
C SER A 53 -7.64 -21.87 15.85
N GLU A 54 -7.42 -21.48 17.11
CA GLU A 54 -6.87 -20.16 17.47
C GLU A 54 -5.49 -19.93 16.83
N ALA A 55 -4.59 -20.91 16.98
CA ALA A 55 -3.26 -20.83 16.40
C ALA A 55 -3.30 -20.75 14.86
N LEU A 56 -4.23 -21.45 14.21
CA LEU A 56 -4.41 -21.41 12.76
C LEU A 56 -4.89 -20.02 12.29
N ILE A 57 -5.87 -19.42 12.96
CA ILE A 57 -6.38 -18.08 12.62
C ILE A 57 -5.26 -17.04 12.73
N LEU A 58 -4.51 -17.06 13.84
CA LEU A 58 -3.37 -16.16 14.04
C LEU A 58 -2.29 -16.34 12.97
N ALA A 59 -1.99 -17.60 12.58
CA ALA A 59 -1.04 -17.88 11.52
C ALA A 59 -1.49 -17.33 10.17
N VAL A 60 -2.77 -17.49 9.82
CA VAL A 60 -3.35 -16.93 8.58
C VAL A 60 -3.29 -15.41 8.58
N LEU A 61 -3.66 -14.77 9.69
CA LEU A 61 -3.60 -13.32 9.84
C LEU A 61 -2.17 -12.80 9.68
N LEU A 62 -1.19 -13.46 10.31
CA LEU A 62 0.23 -13.12 10.18
C LEU A 62 0.70 -13.25 8.71
N ILE A 63 0.30 -14.30 8.01
CA ILE A 63 0.64 -14.49 6.59
C ILE A 63 0.07 -13.34 5.75
N ILE A 64 -1.20 -12.97 5.95
CA ILE A 64 -1.84 -11.86 5.23
C ILE A 64 -1.06 -10.56 5.45
N VAL A 65 -0.66 -10.29 6.69
CA VAL A 65 0.09 -9.08 7.05
C VAL A 65 1.45 -9.07 6.37
N VAL A 66 2.18 -10.19 6.40
CA VAL A 66 3.46 -10.32 5.70
C VAL A 66 3.30 -10.10 4.20
N LEU A 67 2.23 -10.61 3.59
CA LEU A 67 1.95 -10.39 2.17
C LEU A 67 1.64 -8.93 1.86
N VAL A 68 0.82 -8.25 2.68
CA VAL A 68 0.48 -6.84 2.52
C VAL A 68 1.71 -5.95 2.67
N VAL A 69 2.51 -6.17 3.73
CA VAL A 69 3.76 -5.42 3.95
C VAL A 69 4.76 -5.70 2.84
N GLY A 70 4.91 -6.96 2.44
CA GLY A 70 5.76 -7.38 1.34
C GLY A 70 5.38 -6.72 0.01
N TRP A 71 4.09 -6.57 -0.26
CA TRP A 71 3.59 -5.89 -1.46
C TRP A 71 3.94 -4.39 -1.45
N HIS A 72 3.73 -3.70 -0.33
CA HIS A 72 4.13 -2.29 -0.17
C HIS A 72 5.64 -2.09 -0.34
N LEU A 73 6.44 -2.96 0.28
CA LEU A 73 7.89 -2.95 0.15
C LEU A 73 8.33 -3.20 -1.28
N ALA A 74 7.74 -4.18 -1.97
CA ALA A 74 8.06 -4.50 -3.35
C ALA A 74 7.78 -3.29 -4.29
N ILE A 75 6.64 -2.61 -4.10
CA ILE A 75 6.32 -1.39 -4.85
C ILE A 75 7.29 -0.26 -4.52
N GLY A 76 7.54 0.01 -3.23
CA GLY A 76 8.41 1.09 -2.79
C GLY A 76 9.86 0.91 -3.24
N LEU A 77 10.40 -0.31 -3.14
CA LEU A 77 11.74 -0.65 -3.62
C LEU A 77 11.83 -0.56 -5.15
N SER A 78 10.81 -1.04 -5.87
CA SER A 78 10.75 -0.94 -7.34
C SER A 78 10.72 0.52 -7.80
N ALA A 79 9.88 1.35 -7.18
CA ALA A 79 9.80 2.79 -7.42
C ALA A 79 11.14 3.49 -7.15
N ARG A 80 11.75 3.23 -5.99
CA ARG A 80 13.05 3.80 -5.64
C ARG A 80 14.13 3.36 -6.63
N SER A 81 14.16 2.09 -7.03
CA SER A 81 15.11 1.58 -8.02
C SER A 81 14.95 2.27 -9.37
N GLU A 82 13.70 2.49 -9.81
CA GLU A 82 13.43 3.18 -11.07
C GLU A 82 13.85 4.64 -11.00
N GLY A 83 13.64 5.32 -9.88
CA GLY A 83 14.08 6.69 -9.67
C GLY A 83 15.60 6.85 -9.76
N TYR A 84 16.38 5.81 -9.44
CA TYR A 84 17.84 5.82 -9.63
C TYR A 84 18.32 5.45 -11.04
N GLY A 85 17.44 5.45 -12.04
CA GLY A 85 17.84 5.13 -13.42
C GLY A 85 17.76 3.65 -13.79
N LYS A 86 17.45 2.74 -12.84
CA LYS A 86 17.37 1.31 -13.15
C LYS A 86 16.16 1.01 -14.04
N ARG A 87 16.27 -0.04 -14.85
CA ARG A 87 15.16 -0.53 -15.68
C ARG A 87 14.14 -1.19 -14.75
N SER A 88 12.93 -0.72 -14.80
CA SER A 88 11.84 -1.28 -14.02
C SER A 88 10.82 -1.96 -14.92
N SER A 89 10.30 -3.09 -14.44
CA SER A 89 9.32 -3.90 -15.16
C SER A 89 8.00 -3.14 -15.33
N TRP A 90 7.16 -3.57 -16.25
CA TRP A 90 5.79 -3.06 -16.32
C TRP A 90 4.90 -3.67 -15.23
N ALA A 91 5.32 -4.81 -14.66
CA ALA A 91 4.60 -5.54 -13.62
C ALA A 91 4.35 -4.70 -12.36
N TYR A 92 5.33 -3.93 -11.86
CA TYR A 92 5.09 -3.14 -10.64
C TYR A 92 4.07 -1.99 -10.86
N LEU A 93 3.91 -1.48 -12.09
CA LEU A 93 2.85 -0.51 -12.41
C LEU A 93 1.47 -1.14 -12.28
N VAL A 94 1.34 -2.38 -12.77
CA VAL A 94 0.12 -3.19 -12.58
C VAL A 94 -0.11 -3.42 -11.10
N SER A 95 0.95 -3.74 -10.33
CA SER A 95 0.87 -3.88 -8.87
C SER A 95 0.39 -2.62 -8.17
N ILE A 96 0.84 -1.42 -8.58
CA ILE A 96 0.35 -0.15 -8.03
C ILE A 96 -1.14 0.03 -8.35
N ALA A 97 -1.55 -0.20 -9.60
CA ALA A 97 -2.95 -0.05 -9.99
C ALA A 97 -3.88 -1.02 -9.25
N LEU A 98 -3.44 -2.27 -9.06
CA LEU A 98 -4.17 -3.27 -8.26
C LEU A 98 -4.27 -2.84 -6.80
N LEU A 99 -3.20 -2.31 -6.22
CA LEU A 99 -3.22 -1.86 -4.83
C LEU A 99 -4.15 -0.65 -4.65
N ILE A 100 -4.20 0.29 -5.60
CA ILE A 100 -5.19 1.39 -5.61
C ILE A 100 -6.61 0.82 -5.63
N ALA A 101 -6.89 -0.14 -6.51
CA ALA A 101 -8.21 -0.76 -6.58
C ALA A 101 -8.58 -1.48 -5.27
N PHE A 102 -7.62 -2.13 -4.62
CA PHE A 102 -7.81 -2.75 -3.31
C PHE A 102 -8.19 -1.73 -2.23
N TYR A 103 -7.49 -0.60 -2.14
CA TYR A 103 -7.84 0.47 -1.19
C TYR A 103 -9.20 1.10 -1.47
N ILE A 104 -9.57 1.31 -2.74
CA ILE A 104 -10.91 1.81 -3.10
C ILE A 104 -12.00 0.82 -2.66
N PHE A 105 -11.77 -0.49 -2.86
CA PHE A 105 -12.69 -1.51 -2.40
C PHE A 105 -12.78 -1.57 -0.87
N SER A 106 -11.64 -1.47 -0.17
CA SER A 106 -11.56 -1.43 1.29
C SER A 106 -12.35 -0.25 1.85
N MET A 107 -12.10 0.96 1.35
CA MET A 107 -12.85 2.15 1.76
C MET A 107 -14.35 2.03 1.50
N LYS A 108 -14.76 1.41 0.38
CA LYS A 108 -16.18 1.18 0.11
C LYS A 108 -16.79 0.23 1.14
N ALA A 109 -16.08 -0.86 1.47
CA ALA A 109 -16.54 -1.79 2.49
C ALA A 109 -16.69 -1.11 3.86
N GLU A 110 -15.74 -0.25 4.25
CA GLU A 110 -15.84 0.56 5.48
C GLU A 110 -17.06 1.48 5.47
N ILE A 111 -17.36 2.13 4.34
CA ILE A 111 -18.54 3.00 4.19
C ILE A 111 -19.84 2.19 4.24
N ASP A 112 -19.89 1.01 3.60
CA ASP A 112 -21.08 0.15 3.62
C ASP A 112 -21.36 -0.39 5.04
N GLU A 113 -20.30 -0.65 5.83
CA GLU A 113 -20.40 -1.07 7.24
C GLU A 113 -20.86 0.06 8.18
N PHE A 114 -20.53 1.31 7.86
CA PHE A 114 -20.98 2.49 8.61
C PHE A 114 -22.49 2.57 8.75
N ASP A 115 -23.20 2.33 7.64
CA ASP A 115 -24.66 2.41 7.59
C ASP A 115 -25.35 1.32 8.42
N THR A 116 -24.61 0.29 8.85
CA THR A 116 -25.19 -0.91 9.48
C THR A 116 -24.76 -1.14 10.93
N VAL A 117 -23.54 -0.77 11.35
CA VAL A 117 -22.97 -1.28 12.63
C VAL A 117 -22.24 -0.23 13.49
N SER A 118 -21.78 0.91 12.96
CA SER A 118 -20.72 1.65 13.65
C SER A 118 -21.14 2.38 14.96
N GLU A 119 -20.49 2.02 16.07
CA GLU A 119 -20.63 2.68 17.37
C GLU A 119 -19.69 3.89 17.54
N ASP A 120 -18.64 4.03 16.71
CA ASP A 120 -17.69 5.16 16.76
C ASP A 120 -17.42 5.78 15.37
N PRO A 121 -18.09 6.90 15.02
CA PRO A 121 -17.90 7.57 13.74
C PRO A 121 -16.53 8.24 13.61
N ILE A 122 -15.84 8.54 14.71
CA ILE A 122 -14.55 9.24 14.67
C ILE A 122 -13.46 8.28 14.18
N GLU A 123 -13.46 7.04 14.70
CA GLU A 123 -12.49 6.02 14.29
C GLU A 123 -12.60 5.71 12.79
N MET A 124 -13.83 5.59 12.27
CA MET A 124 -14.05 5.40 10.84
C MET A 124 -13.48 6.55 10.00
N VAL A 125 -13.75 7.81 10.38
CA VAL A 125 -13.22 8.97 9.65
C VAL A 125 -11.69 8.94 9.65
N ILE A 126 -11.06 8.54 10.76
CA ILE A 126 -9.61 8.39 10.85
C ILE A 126 -9.12 7.27 9.90
N SER A 127 -9.80 6.12 9.85
CA SER A 127 -9.44 5.02 8.94
C SER A 127 -9.51 5.47 7.47
N LEU A 128 -10.65 6.06 7.08
CA LEU A 128 -10.88 6.56 5.71
C LEU A 128 -9.86 7.64 5.31
N LEU A 129 -9.46 8.52 6.23
CA LEU A 129 -8.43 9.53 5.95
C LEU A 129 -7.06 8.89 5.72
N ILE A 130 -6.72 7.87 6.51
CA ILE A 130 -5.46 7.14 6.34
C ILE A 130 -5.48 6.41 4.99
N ASP A 131 -6.52 5.64 4.69
CA ASP A 131 -6.63 4.90 3.43
C ASP A 131 -6.71 5.82 2.21
N GLY A 132 -7.42 6.94 2.33
CA GLY A 132 -7.45 8.00 1.32
C GLY A 132 -6.06 8.58 1.06
N SER A 133 -5.27 8.82 2.11
CA SER A 133 -3.88 9.33 1.97
C SER A 133 -2.96 8.32 1.26
N VAL A 134 -3.15 7.02 1.51
CA VAL A 134 -2.41 5.95 0.81
C VAL A 134 -2.82 5.90 -0.66
N CYS A 135 -4.13 5.97 -0.97
CA CYS A 135 -4.65 6.06 -2.34
C CYS A 135 -4.03 7.23 -3.12
N VAL A 136 -4.01 8.43 -2.53
CA VAL A 136 -3.42 9.62 -3.16
C VAL A 136 -1.92 9.39 -3.40
N THR A 137 -1.20 8.87 -2.41
CA THR A 137 0.24 8.57 -2.52
C THR A 137 0.52 7.57 -3.65
N LEU A 138 -0.29 6.52 -3.77
CA LEU A 138 -0.19 5.53 -4.84
C LEU A 138 -0.52 6.12 -6.22
N ALA A 139 -1.54 6.98 -6.32
CA ALA A 139 -1.89 7.66 -7.57
C ALA A 139 -0.78 8.61 -8.03
N GLU A 140 -0.17 9.37 -7.11
CA GLU A 140 0.99 10.20 -7.41
C GLU A 140 2.19 9.37 -7.85
N LEU A 141 2.43 8.24 -7.17
CA LEU A 141 3.49 7.30 -7.53
C LEU A 141 3.29 6.75 -8.94
N PHE A 142 2.07 6.33 -9.25
CA PHE A 142 1.68 5.80 -10.55
C PHE A 142 1.86 6.84 -11.66
N HIS A 143 1.39 8.08 -11.44
CA HIS A 143 1.55 9.16 -12.40
C HIS A 143 3.03 9.50 -12.64
N ALA A 144 3.82 9.63 -11.57
CA ALA A 144 5.25 9.89 -11.67
C ALA A 144 5.97 8.78 -12.45
N ALA A 145 5.64 7.51 -12.16
CA ALA A 145 6.21 6.35 -12.83
C ALA A 145 5.92 6.33 -14.34
N ILE A 146 4.67 6.60 -14.75
CA ILE A 146 4.31 6.70 -16.17
C ILE A 146 5.10 7.81 -16.87
N ARG A 147 5.20 8.99 -16.24
CA ARG A 147 5.96 10.13 -16.80
C ARG A 147 7.42 9.76 -17.01
N VAL A 148 8.09 9.15 -16.02
CA VAL A 148 9.49 8.69 -16.16
C VAL A 148 9.65 7.77 -17.36
N LYS A 149 8.77 6.77 -17.54
CA LYS A 149 8.83 5.85 -18.68
C LYS A 149 8.63 6.56 -20.03
N LEU A 150 7.68 7.50 -20.10
CA LEU A 150 7.43 8.27 -21.32
C LEU A 150 8.62 9.16 -21.69
N TYR A 151 9.21 9.88 -20.74
CA TYR A 151 10.38 10.74 -21.00
C TYR A 151 11.62 9.94 -21.41
N ARG A 152 11.89 8.81 -20.75
CA ARG A 152 13.00 7.91 -21.14
C ARG A 152 12.83 7.35 -22.55
N ARG A 153 11.60 6.97 -22.94
CA ARG A 153 11.31 6.52 -24.31
C ARG A 153 11.54 7.63 -25.34
N LYS A 154 11.16 8.89 -25.03
CA LYS A 154 11.39 10.04 -25.91
C LYS A 154 12.88 10.34 -26.09
N LEU A 155 13.66 10.36 -25.01
CA LEU A 155 15.10 10.61 -25.08
C LEU A 155 15.83 9.56 -25.94
N ARG A 156 15.53 8.27 -25.74
CA ARG A 156 16.12 7.19 -26.55
C ARG A 156 15.80 7.30 -28.04
N LYS A 157 14.62 7.81 -28.40
CA LYS A 157 14.26 8.04 -29.81
C LYS A 157 15.03 9.20 -30.42
N MET A 158 15.37 10.23 -29.64
CA MET A 158 16.18 11.37 -30.10
C MET A 158 17.65 11.02 -30.23
N GLU A 159 18.18 10.14 -29.37
CA GLU A 159 19.56 9.67 -29.44
C GLU A 159 19.79 8.69 -30.62
N ALA A 160 18.72 8.09 -31.14
CA ALA A 160 18.77 7.13 -32.25
C ALA A 160 18.46 7.75 -33.62
N ALA A 161 18.03 9.01 -33.67
CA ALA A 161 17.70 9.76 -34.89
C ALA A 161 18.83 10.72 -35.24
#